data_AF-A0ABD6A2M7-F1
#
_entry.id   AF-A0ABD6A2M7-F1
#
_cell.length_a   1.000
_cell.length_b   1.000
_cell.length_c   1.000
_cell.angle_alpha   90.00
_cell.angle_beta   90.00
_cell.angle_gamma   90.00
#
_symmetry.space_group_name_H-M   'P 1'
#
loop_
_entity.id
_entity.type
_entity.pdbx_description
1 polymer ?
#
loop_
_entity_poly.entity_id
_entity_poly.type
_entity_poly.pdbx_seq_one_letter_code
_entity_poly.pdbx_strand_id
1 'polypeptide(L)'
;MSRSRTPWRYQFVRDRRAQAEPLGVILVVSLVIVSTTAVVTFGFAAIEDVQSRSELDRAENGMTLLDSRLSTVALGDSESQTVDLPTSNGGYTVDDDAGTIRIVHRNYDGSNDATLVSNTSLGAIVYRSGDETIAYQGGGVWRQYADGSARMVSPPEFHYRRGTLTFPLVRITGDGSAAGRTTVRASSPGPGESVYPSPETYPNGDSYRNPVENGTVEVTIWSEYAEAWGSYFSTRTDGNVTYPGPNRVTVELISIGTLGDFQMPPETQGLTVRGMDAGHSLQDFSFTVRPQDSEESSFANLDWSLYAQQGQQQFEIHVGGNGVNGCNEDVTLSLYYSDDGGDTHHGWYSDDYLETECGEVNGKPADGDEIWVDVDLTPDNGTTMNFEKVKNDNVQFNTGSKTLAGGTTFDDHPTDTNATYNGGDDEHLSYVTRHYFAELGPDFDLVVADGNNAGIGESGSSGYIYYGGSGKVVTYLHVTKHNVTATVG
;
A
#
# COMPACT_ATOMS: atom_id res chain seq x y z
N MET A 1 53.72 -85.15 88.47
CA MET A 1 53.36 -83.94 89.25
C MET A 1 52.83 -82.88 88.30
N SER A 2 51.67 -82.32 88.66
CA SER A 2 50.90 -81.20 88.11
C SER A 2 51.68 -80.07 87.41
N ARG A 3 51.12 -79.54 86.29
CA ARG A 3 50.96 -78.07 86.11
C ARG A 3 49.88 -77.69 85.06
N SER A 4 48.90 -76.96 85.60
CA SER A 4 47.85 -76.05 85.08
C SER A 4 47.56 -75.92 83.57
N ARG A 5 46.28 -76.15 83.23
CA ARG A 5 45.59 -75.61 82.05
C ARG A 5 45.22 -74.13 82.27
N THR A 6 45.62 -73.25 81.38
CA THR A 6 45.02 -71.92 81.19
C THR A 6 43.85 -72.02 80.19
N PRO A 7 42.71 -71.34 80.40
CA PRO A 7 41.61 -71.39 79.45
C PRO A 7 41.87 -70.39 78.32
N TRP A 8 41.77 -70.87 77.07
CA TRP A 8 41.71 -70.01 75.90
C TRP A 8 40.36 -69.28 75.88
N ARG A 9 40.39 -67.94 75.93
CA ARG A 9 39.22 -67.13 75.56
C ARG A 9 39.13 -67.13 74.03
N TYR A 10 38.08 -67.75 73.49
CA TYR A 10 37.71 -67.55 72.09
C TYR A 10 37.18 -66.12 71.92
N GLN A 11 37.97 -65.28 71.26
CA GLN A 11 37.51 -64.00 70.76
C GLN A 11 36.94 -64.25 69.35
N PHE A 12 35.61 -64.28 69.23
CA PHE A 12 34.97 -64.27 67.92
C PHE A 12 35.20 -62.89 67.29
N VAL A 13 36.21 -62.78 66.43
CA VAL A 13 36.31 -61.67 65.49
C VAL A 13 35.22 -61.91 64.44
N ARG A 14 34.13 -61.15 64.52
CA ARG A 14 33.16 -61.06 63.42
C ARG A 14 33.86 -60.38 62.25
N ASP A 15 34.29 -61.18 61.29
CA ASP A 15 34.85 -60.68 60.04
C ASP A 15 33.73 -60.10 59.17
N ARG A 16 33.46 -58.80 59.32
CA ARG A 16 32.50 -58.04 58.50
C ARG A 16 33.13 -57.47 57.22
N ARG A 17 34.43 -57.71 56.97
CA ARG A 17 35.13 -57.14 55.80
C ARG A 17 34.94 -57.95 54.52
N ALA A 18 34.59 -59.23 54.60
CA ALA A 18 34.30 -60.07 53.42
C ALA A 18 32.99 -59.72 52.67
N GLN A 19 32.08 -58.94 53.26
CA GLN A 19 30.85 -58.46 52.59
C GLN A 19 30.97 -57.04 52.02
N ALA A 20 31.94 -56.25 52.49
CA ALA A 20 32.10 -54.86 52.05
C ALA A 20 32.64 -54.74 50.62
N GLU A 21 33.53 -55.65 50.20
CA GLU A 21 34.06 -55.69 48.83
C GLU A 21 32.97 -55.93 47.76
N PRO A 22 32.13 -56.98 47.84
CA PRO A 22 31.11 -57.21 46.82
C PRO A 22 30.02 -56.14 46.83
N LEU A 23 29.66 -55.58 48.00
CA LEU A 23 28.70 -54.47 48.09
C LEU A 23 29.22 -53.19 47.44
N GLY A 24 30.51 -52.88 47.59
CA GLY A 24 31.14 -51.73 46.94
C GLY A 24 31.12 -51.86 45.41
N VAL A 25 31.44 -53.06 44.89
CA VAL A 25 31.39 -53.33 43.45
C VAL A 25 29.96 -53.24 42.91
N ILE A 26 28.98 -53.83 43.59
CA ILE A 26 27.57 -53.76 43.19
C ILE A 26 27.09 -52.30 43.15
N LEU A 27 27.42 -51.50 44.17
CA LEU A 27 27.04 -50.07 44.21
C LEU A 27 27.63 -49.28 43.05
N VAL A 28 28.90 -49.48 42.72
CA VAL A 28 29.55 -48.79 41.59
C VAL A 28 28.92 -49.24 40.27
N VAL A 29 28.67 -50.53 40.08
CA VAL A 29 28.04 -51.04 38.86
C VAL A 29 26.61 -50.51 38.72
N SER A 30 25.81 -50.52 39.80
CA SER A 30 24.46 -49.94 39.78
C SER A 30 24.48 -48.44 39.48
N LEU A 31 25.41 -47.69 40.08
CA LEU A 31 25.56 -46.26 39.81
C LEU A 31 25.92 -46.00 38.35
N VAL A 32 26.87 -46.76 37.79
CA VAL A 32 27.28 -46.64 36.37
C VAL A 32 26.13 -46.98 35.44
N ILE A 33 25.35 -48.02 35.74
CA ILE A 33 24.18 -48.38 34.95
C ILE A 33 23.16 -47.25 34.99
N VAL A 34 22.80 -46.74 36.18
CA VAL A 34 21.84 -45.65 36.33
C VAL A 34 22.32 -44.38 35.63
N SER A 35 23.59 -44.01 35.78
CA SER A 35 24.14 -42.82 35.12
C SER A 35 24.17 -42.96 33.60
N THR A 36 24.56 -44.15 33.10
CA THR A 36 24.61 -44.41 31.65
C THR A 36 23.21 -44.42 31.07
N THR A 37 22.25 -45.07 31.73
CA THR A 37 20.84 -45.05 31.30
C THR A 37 20.31 -43.62 31.25
N ALA A 38 20.55 -42.81 32.29
CA ALA A 38 20.11 -41.42 32.29
C ALA A 38 20.73 -40.62 31.12
N VAL A 39 22.04 -40.69 30.94
CA VAL A 39 22.75 -39.98 29.84
C VAL A 39 22.23 -40.43 28.48
N VAL A 40 22.04 -41.74 28.28
CA VAL A 40 21.56 -42.29 27.02
C VAL A 40 20.13 -41.82 26.73
N THR A 41 19.22 -41.87 27.70
CA THR A 41 17.82 -41.43 27.51
C THR A 41 17.72 -39.94 27.18
N PHE A 42 18.41 -39.06 27.92
CA PHE A 42 18.42 -37.63 27.62
C PHE A 42 19.21 -37.29 26.35
N GLY A 43 20.29 -38.04 26.09
CA GLY A 43 21.10 -37.89 24.88
C GLY A 43 20.34 -38.23 23.61
N PHE A 44 19.51 -39.28 23.63
CA PHE A 44 18.66 -39.64 22.49
C PHE A 44 17.66 -38.54 22.15
N ALA A 45 16.93 -38.02 23.15
CA ALA A 45 15.96 -36.94 22.93
C ALA A 45 16.63 -35.66 22.38
N ALA A 46 17.82 -35.31 22.89
CA ALA A 46 18.57 -34.16 22.39
C ALA A 46 19.07 -34.36 20.95
N ILE A 47 19.52 -35.56 20.60
CA ILE A 47 19.96 -35.89 19.25
C ILE A 47 18.78 -35.86 18.26
N GLU A 48 17.61 -36.37 18.65
CA GLU A 48 16.40 -36.38 17.83
C GLU A 48 15.90 -34.95 17.53
N ASP A 49 15.89 -34.06 18.54
CA ASP A 49 15.57 -32.64 18.35
C ASP A 49 16.56 -31.93 17.41
N VAL A 50 17.87 -32.18 17.56
CA VAL A 50 18.88 -31.61 16.65
C VAL A 50 18.74 -32.15 15.22
N GLN A 51 18.45 -33.44 15.05
CA GLN A 51 18.21 -34.03 13.74
C GLN A 51 16.97 -33.45 13.07
N SER A 52 15.85 -33.34 13.80
CA SER A 52 14.60 -32.75 13.32
C SER A 52 14.81 -31.30 12.86
N ARG A 53 15.47 -30.46 13.67
CA ARG A 53 15.78 -29.08 13.30
C ARG A 53 16.68 -28.99 12.07
N SER A 54 17.72 -29.83 12.01
CA SER A 54 18.62 -29.86 10.85
C SER A 54 17.93 -30.36 9.57
N GLU A 55 16.90 -31.20 9.68
CA GLU A 55 16.07 -31.61 8.56
C GLU A 55 15.20 -30.46 8.06
N LEU A 56 14.57 -29.70 8.96
CA LEU A 56 13.77 -28.52 8.63
C LEU A 56 14.63 -27.43 7.97
N ASP A 57 15.82 -27.14 8.51
CA ASP A 57 16.74 -26.16 7.91
C ASP A 57 17.18 -26.59 6.50
N ARG A 58 17.39 -27.90 6.28
CA ARG A 58 17.70 -28.43 4.95
C ARG A 58 16.51 -28.30 4.01
N ALA A 59 15.30 -28.58 4.48
CA ALA A 59 14.08 -28.41 3.70
C ALA A 59 13.84 -26.93 3.36
N GLU A 60 14.06 -25.98 4.28
CA GLU A 60 14.01 -24.54 4.01
C GLU A 60 14.94 -24.16 2.85
N ASN A 61 16.21 -24.56 2.93
CA ASN A 61 17.17 -24.30 1.86
C ASN A 61 16.76 -24.93 0.52
N GLY A 62 16.21 -26.15 0.57
CA GLY A 62 15.68 -26.84 -0.61
C GLY A 62 14.50 -26.09 -1.23
N MET A 63 13.59 -25.57 -0.41
CA MET A 63 12.43 -24.79 -0.84
C MET A 63 12.82 -23.40 -1.37
N THR A 64 13.84 -22.76 -0.81
CA THR A 64 14.41 -21.52 -1.37
C THR A 64 15.08 -21.76 -2.72
N LEU A 65 15.76 -22.89 -2.91
CA LEU A 65 16.29 -23.27 -4.24
C LEU A 65 15.14 -23.55 -5.22
N LEU A 66 14.09 -24.23 -4.77
CA LEU A 66 12.89 -24.48 -5.57
C LEU A 66 12.26 -23.16 -6.01
N ASP A 67 12.04 -22.22 -5.09
CA ASP A 67 11.57 -20.86 -5.36
C ASP A 67 12.36 -20.18 -6.48
N SER A 68 13.69 -20.10 -6.33
CA SER A 68 14.57 -19.50 -7.35
C SER A 68 14.45 -20.15 -8.74
N ARG A 69 14.11 -21.44 -8.82
CA ARG A 69 13.92 -22.15 -10.09
C ARG A 69 12.50 -21.94 -10.64
N LEU A 70 11.51 -21.94 -9.76
CA LEU A 70 10.12 -21.69 -10.13
C LEU A 70 9.92 -20.26 -10.61
N SER A 71 10.62 -19.26 -10.05
CA SER A 71 10.59 -17.89 -10.55
C SER A 71 11.14 -17.80 -11.99
N THR A 72 12.19 -18.55 -12.32
CA THR A 72 12.72 -18.65 -13.69
C THR A 72 11.68 -19.23 -14.66
N VAL A 73 10.86 -20.18 -14.21
CA VAL A 73 9.79 -20.79 -15.02
C VAL A 73 8.58 -19.88 -15.14
N ALA A 74 8.15 -19.30 -14.02
CA ALA A 74 7.00 -18.42 -13.96
C ALA A 74 7.23 -17.16 -14.79
N LEU A 75 8.39 -16.51 -14.65
CA LEU A 75 8.71 -15.26 -15.34
C LEU A 75 9.17 -15.44 -16.80
N GLY A 76 9.19 -16.68 -17.30
CA GLY A 76 9.36 -16.98 -18.73
C GLY A 76 10.80 -17.16 -19.22
N ASP A 77 11.79 -17.21 -18.32
CA ASP A 77 13.19 -17.46 -18.68
C ASP A 77 13.44 -18.94 -19.07
N SER A 78 12.53 -19.85 -18.69
CA SER A 78 12.59 -21.26 -19.07
C SER A 78 11.21 -21.91 -19.10
N GLU A 79 10.93 -22.74 -20.11
CA GLU A 79 9.65 -23.47 -20.21
C GLU A 79 9.48 -24.55 -19.14
N SER A 80 10.59 -25.13 -18.65
CA SER A 80 10.56 -26.14 -17.60
C SER A 80 11.84 -26.20 -16.77
N GLN A 81 11.72 -26.58 -15.50
CA GLN A 81 12.83 -26.83 -14.59
C GLN A 81 12.61 -28.14 -13.83
N THR A 82 13.71 -28.77 -13.42
CA THR A 82 13.69 -29.93 -12.53
C THR A 82 14.58 -29.62 -11.33
N VAL A 83 14.06 -29.84 -10.13
CA VAL A 83 14.75 -29.55 -8.88
C VAL A 83 14.79 -30.81 -8.03
N ASP A 84 15.98 -31.25 -7.68
CA ASP A 84 16.17 -32.33 -6.72
C ASP A 84 16.11 -31.75 -5.31
N LEU A 85 15.14 -32.23 -4.52
CA LEU A 85 14.95 -31.78 -3.15
C LEU A 85 15.82 -32.60 -2.19
N PRO A 86 16.28 -31.99 -1.08
CA PRO A 86 17.03 -32.71 -0.06
C PRO A 86 16.26 -33.93 0.47
N THR A 87 16.97 -35.04 0.62
CA THR A 87 16.40 -36.24 1.24
C THR A 87 16.05 -35.96 2.70
N SER A 88 14.81 -36.26 3.08
CA SER A 88 14.33 -36.07 4.44
C SER A 88 13.30 -37.14 4.84
N ASN A 89 12.98 -37.21 6.13
CA ASN A 89 11.95 -38.12 6.65
C ASN A 89 10.53 -37.58 6.48
N GLY A 90 10.39 -36.29 6.11
CA GLY A 90 9.12 -35.67 5.74
C GLY A 90 8.68 -35.99 4.32
N GLY A 91 7.52 -35.43 3.95
CA GLY A 91 6.95 -35.58 2.61
C GLY A 91 6.75 -34.23 1.92
N TYR A 92 6.94 -34.21 0.60
CA TYR A 92 6.55 -33.10 -0.27
C TYR A 92 5.26 -33.46 -0.99
N THR A 93 4.35 -32.51 -1.11
CA THR A 93 3.07 -32.67 -1.81
C THR A 93 2.73 -31.40 -2.58
N VAL A 94 2.14 -31.54 -3.76
CA VAL A 94 1.47 -30.43 -4.45
C VAL A 94 0.03 -30.35 -3.97
N ASP A 95 -0.39 -29.16 -3.55
CA ASP A 95 -1.76 -28.85 -3.15
C ASP A 95 -2.24 -27.66 -3.99
N ASP A 96 -3.05 -27.91 -5.01
CA ASP A 96 -3.51 -26.91 -5.98
C ASP A 96 -4.65 -26.02 -5.46
N ASP A 97 -5.29 -26.43 -4.36
CA ASP A 97 -6.33 -25.69 -3.65
C ASP A 97 -5.79 -24.86 -2.48
N ALA A 98 -4.49 -24.96 -2.18
CA ALA A 98 -3.86 -24.24 -1.09
C ALA A 98 -3.88 -22.72 -1.29
N GLY A 99 -4.83 -22.07 -0.61
CA GLY A 99 -4.94 -20.64 -0.49
C GLY A 99 -5.48 -19.93 -1.74
N THR A 100 -5.97 -18.72 -1.52
CA THR A 100 -6.63 -17.90 -2.54
C THR A 100 -6.22 -16.45 -2.38
N ILE A 101 -6.06 -15.75 -3.50
CA ILE A 101 -5.92 -14.30 -3.52
C ILE A 101 -7.12 -13.66 -4.19
N ARG A 102 -7.58 -12.55 -3.63
CA ARG A 102 -8.64 -11.71 -4.19
C ARG A 102 -8.19 -10.26 -4.24
N ILE A 103 -8.33 -9.66 -5.42
CA ILE A 103 -8.04 -8.24 -5.66
C ILE A 103 -9.36 -7.54 -5.97
N VAL A 104 -9.66 -6.49 -5.22
CA VAL A 104 -10.88 -5.69 -5.35
C VAL A 104 -10.49 -4.24 -5.53
N HIS A 105 -11.14 -3.55 -6.47
CA HIS A 105 -11.09 -2.10 -6.58
C HIS A 105 -12.40 -1.54 -6.01
N ARG A 106 -12.34 -0.86 -4.86
CA ARG A 106 -13.51 -0.19 -4.27
C ARG A 106 -13.56 1.23 -4.74
N ASN A 107 -14.78 1.75 -4.91
CA ASN A 107 -15.10 3.13 -5.21
C ASN A 107 -14.36 3.68 -6.45
N TYR A 108 -14.26 2.86 -7.50
CA TYR A 108 -13.53 3.19 -8.73
C TYR A 108 -14.21 4.30 -9.56
N ASP A 109 -15.52 4.48 -9.40
CA ASP A 109 -16.36 5.46 -10.12
C ASP A 109 -17.07 6.46 -9.20
N GLY A 110 -16.64 6.56 -7.93
CA GLY A 110 -17.28 7.46 -6.95
C GLY A 110 -18.58 6.92 -6.33
N SER A 111 -19.10 5.76 -6.77
CA SER A 111 -20.35 5.17 -6.26
C SER A 111 -20.23 4.47 -4.90
N ASN A 112 -19.01 4.33 -4.38
CA ASN A 112 -18.64 3.55 -3.19
C ASN A 112 -18.86 2.02 -3.32
N ASP A 113 -19.01 1.51 -4.54
CA ASP A 113 -19.15 0.07 -4.82
C ASP A 113 -17.82 -0.68 -4.89
N ALA A 114 -17.85 -2.01 -4.76
CA ALA A 114 -16.67 -2.86 -4.84
C ALA A 114 -16.67 -3.72 -6.11
N THR A 115 -15.66 -3.53 -6.96
CA THR A 115 -15.49 -4.32 -8.19
C THR A 115 -14.41 -5.38 -8.00
N LEU A 116 -14.76 -6.64 -8.32
CA LEU A 116 -13.81 -7.74 -8.31
C LEU A 116 -12.89 -7.64 -9.53
N VAL A 117 -11.59 -7.41 -9.29
CA VAL A 117 -10.57 -7.39 -10.34
C VAL A 117 -10.04 -8.80 -10.59
N SER A 118 -9.80 -9.56 -9.52
CA SER A 118 -9.31 -10.94 -9.65
C SER A 118 -9.67 -11.80 -8.45
N ASN A 119 -9.93 -13.08 -8.69
CA ASN A 119 -10.05 -14.11 -7.66
C ASN A 119 -9.37 -15.38 -8.17
N THR A 120 -8.23 -15.75 -7.57
CA THR A 120 -7.34 -16.78 -8.10
C THR A 120 -6.86 -17.70 -6.98
N SER A 121 -6.91 -19.02 -7.17
CA SER A 121 -6.25 -19.96 -6.26
C SER A 121 -4.73 -19.79 -6.37
N LEU A 122 -4.01 -19.84 -5.25
CA LEU A 122 -2.56 -19.76 -5.23
C LEU A 122 -1.94 -21.12 -5.52
N GLY A 123 -2.47 -22.17 -4.89
CA GLY A 123 -1.81 -23.47 -4.81
C GLY A 123 -0.47 -23.39 -4.06
N ALA A 124 0.07 -24.55 -3.69
CA ALA A 124 1.32 -24.63 -2.96
C ALA A 124 2.06 -25.94 -3.24
N ILE A 125 3.38 -25.90 -3.05
CA ILE A 125 4.20 -27.10 -2.86
C ILE A 125 4.59 -27.12 -1.38
N VAL A 126 4.14 -28.14 -0.66
CA VAL A 126 4.23 -28.20 0.79
C VAL A 126 5.15 -29.33 1.21
N TYR A 127 6.19 -29.00 1.97
CA TYR A 127 6.94 -29.92 2.79
C TYR A 127 6.27 -30.05 4.16
N ARG A 128 6.05 -31.28 4.64
CA ARG A 128 5.51 -31.55 5.98
C ARG A 128 6.41 -32.51 6.75
N SER A 129 6.72 -32.14 8.00
CA SER A 129 7.43 -32.97 8.96
C SER A 129 6.78 -32.82 10.35
N GLY A 130 6.03 -33.83 10.78
CA GLY A 130 5.21 -33.73 11.99
C GLY A 130 4.14 -32.65 11.84
N ASP A 131 4.11 -31.74 12.81
CA ASP A 131 3.18 -30.59 12.86
C ASP A 131 3.76 -29.31 12.24
N GLU A 132 4.98 -29.34 11.70
CA GLU A 132 5.59 -28.21 11.00
C GLU A 132 5.50 -28.36 9.47
N THR A 133 5.34 -27.23 8.79
CA THR A 133 5.27 -27.17 7.32
C THR A 133 6.16 -26.07 6.74
N ILE A 134 6.67 -26.31 5.54
CA ILE A 134 7.34 -25.29 4.72
C ILE A 134 6.67 -25.31 3.35
N ALA A 135 6.09 -24.20 2.92
CA ALA A 135 5.36 -24.11 1.67
C ALA A 135 5.91 -23.04 0.75
N TYR A 136 6.06 -23.39 -0.53
CA TYR A 136 6.13 -22.41 -1.61
C TYR A 136 4.70 -22.06 -2.04
N GLN A 137 4.30 -20.79 -1.89
CA GLN A 137 2.97 -20.31 -2.26
C GLN A 137 3.05 -18.85 -2.72
N GLY A 138 2.38 -18.52 -3.83
CA GLY A 138 2.26 -17.14 -4.31
C GLY A 138 3.59 -16.46 -4.66
N GLY A 139 4.63 -17.24 -4.95
CA GLY A 139 5.97 -16.74 -5.23
C GLY A 139 6.89 -16.57 -4.02
N GLY A 140 6.41 -16.87 -2.80
CA GLY A 140 7.22 -16.83 -1.57
C GLY A 140 7.34 -18.19 -0.90
N VAL A 141 8.27 -18.31 0.06
CA VAL A 141 8.44 -19.49 0.91
C VAL A 141 8.09 -19.15 2.35
N TRP A 142 7.19 -19.94 2.93
CA TRP A 142 6.61 -19.74 4.24
C TRP A 142 6.86 -20.97 5.11
N ARG A 143 7.22 -20.76 6.38
CA ARG A 143 7.30 -21.82 7.39
C ARG A 143 6.21 -21.63 8.42
N GLN A 144 5.50 -22.69 8.75
CA GLN A 144 4.58 -22.74 9.88
C GLN A 144 5.15 -23.70 10.93
N TYR A 145 5.18 -23.23 12.18
CA TYR A 145 5.63 -24.00 13.33
C TYR A 145 4.46 -24.78 13.95
N ALA A 146 4.78 -25.74 14.83
CA ALA A 146 3.78 -26.59 15.46
C ALA A 146 2.75 -25.84 16.32
N ASP A 147 3.06 -24.61 16.75
CA ASP A 147 2.14 -23.73 17.47
C ASP A 147 1.19 -22.93 16.56
N GLY A 148 1.32 -23.11 15.23
CA GLY A 148 0.53 -22.43 14.20
C GLY A 148 1.11 -21.08 13.76
N SER A 149 2.15 -20.57 14.41
CA SER A 149 2.80 -19.31 14.00
C SER A 149 3.49 -19.49 12.64
N ALA A 150 3.44 -18.44 11.81
CA ALA A 150 4.04 -18.47 10.48
C ALA A 150 5.13 -17.41 10.31
N ARG A 151 6.19 -17.79 9.58
CA ARG A 151 7.33 -16.93 9.24
C ARG A 151 7.62 -17.00 7.75
N MET A 152 8.01 -15.86 7.19
CA MET A 152 8.58 -15.79 5.85
C MET A 152 10.03 -16.30 5.83
N VAL A 153 10.33 -17.23 4.93
CA VAL A 153 11.68 -17.76 4.64
C VAL A 153 12.27 -17.09 3.40
N SER A 154 11.48 -17.00 2.33
CA SER A 154 11.82 -16.29 1.09
C SER A 154 10.67 -15.36 0.70
N PRO A 155 10.95 -14.08 0.37
CA PRO A 155 9.90 -13.13 0.03
C PRO A 155 9.29 -13.42 -1.36
N PRO A 156 7.99 -13.15 -1.55
CA PRO A 156 7.40 -13.14 -2.87
C PRO A 156 7.89 -11.95 -3.70
N GLU A 157 7.78 -12.07 -5.02
CA GLU A 157 8.01 -10.99 -5.97
C GLU A 157 6.85 -9.97 -5.92
N PHE A 158 6.77 -9.23 -4.82
CA PHE A 158 5.79 -8.18 -4.60
C PHE A 158 6.54 -6.89 -4.27
N HIS A 159 6.42 -5.89 -5.12
CA HIS A 159 7.24 -4.70 -5.04
C HIS A 159 6.40 -3.44 -5.13
N TYR A 160 6.53 -2.58 -4.12
CA TYR A 160 5.89 -1.29 -4.10
C TYR A 160 6.96 -0.20 -4.06
N ARG A 161 6.94 0.73 -5.01
CA ARG A 161 7.82 1.90 -5.05
C ARG A 161 7.13 3.07 -5.72
N ARG A 162 7.11 4.24 -5.06
CA ARG A 162 6.67 5.53 -5.62
C ARG A 162 5.31 5.43 -6.32
N GLY A 163 4.31 4.88 -5.63
CA GLY A 163 2.96 4.71 -6.19
C GLY A 163 2.81 3.54 -7.18
N THR A 164 3.89 2.86 -7.58
CA THR A 164 3.81 1.67 -8.44
C THR A 164 3.84 0.38 -7.62
N LEU A 165 2.78 -0.43 -7.72
CA LEU A 165 2.74 -1.80 -7.24
C LEU A 165 2.95 -2.77 -8.39
N THR A 166 3.97 -3.62 -8.30
CA THR A 166 4.23 -4.73 -9.23
C THR A 166 4.10 -6.05 -8.49
N PHE A 167 3.26 -6.94 -9.01
CA PHE A 167 2.95 -8.21 -8.39
C PHE A 167 2.74 -9.34 -9.42
N PRO A 168 3.82 -10.03 -9.82
CA PRO A 168 3.75 -11.33 -10.48
C PRO A 168 3.22 -12.41 -9.53
N LEU A 169 1.93 -12.68 -9.62
CA LEU A 169 1.25 -13.76 -8.91
C LEU A 169 1.62 -15.11 -9.52
N VAL A 170 2.36 -15.93 -8.78
CA VAL A 170 2.65 -17.33 -9.19
C VAL A 170 1.58 -18.27 -8.64
N ARG A 171 0.84 -18.92 -9.55
CA ARG A 171 -0.14 -19.95 -9.24
C ARG A 171 0.46 -21.34 -9.49
N ILE A 172 0.48 -22.17 -8.45
CA ILE A 172 0.87 -23.58 -8.55
C ILE A 172 -0.37 -24.44 -8.83
N THR A 173 -0.23 -25.35 -9.78
CA THR A 173 -1.20 -26.41 -10.09
C THR A 173 -0.46 -27.72 -10.28
N GLY A 174 -1.18 -28.84 -10.31
CA GLY A 174 -0.60 -30.17 -10.57
C GLY A 174 -0.83 -31.12 -9.41
N ASP A 175 -0.01 -32.15 -9.32
CA ASP A 175 -0.25 -33.28 -8.43
C ASP A 175 1.04 -34.00 -8.02
N GLY A 176 0.91 -34.92 -7.08
CA GLY A 176 1.99 -35.80 -6.65
C GLY A 176 2.37 -35.58 -5.20
N SER A 177 2.87 -36.66 -4.61
CA SER A 177 3.45 -36.65 -3.27
C SER A 177 4.59 -37.67 -3.21
N ALA A 178 5.67 -37.30 -2.54
CA ALA A 178 6.83 -38.15 -2.38
C ALA A 178 7.52 -37.88 -1.04
N ALA A 179 8.17 -38.91 -0.50
CA ALA A 179 8.98 -38.83 0.71
C ALA A 179 10.38 -39.39 0.43
N GLY A 180 11.37 -39.00 1.23
CA GLY A 180 12.76 -39.39 1.00
C GLY A 180 13.42 -38.58 -0.11
N ARG A 181 14.01 -39.25 -1.12
CA ARG A 181 14.61 -38.58 -2.28
C ARG A 181 13.49 -38.19 -3.23
N THR A 182 13.31 -36.89 -3.44
CA THR A 182 12.20 -36.32 -4.20
C THR A 182 12.71 -35.39 -5.26
N THR A 183 12.06 -35.40 -6.42
CA THR A 183 12.31 -34.46 -7.51
C THR A 183 11.02 -33.73 -7.84
N VAL A 184 11.10 -32.40 -7.97
CA VAL A 184 10.01 -31.56 -8.46
C VAL A 184 10.29 -31.21 -9.91
N ARG A 185 9.33 -31.49 -10.79
CA ARG A 185 9.33 -30.98 -12.17
C ARG A 185 8.31 -29.87 -12.26
N ALA A 186 8.69 -28.74 -12.84
CA ALA A 186 7.83 -27.59 -13.02
C ALA A 186 7.86 -27.12 -14.47
N SER A 187 6.72 -26.70 -15.00
CA SER A 187 6.60 -26.13 -16.34
C SER A 187 5.58 -25.00 -16.37
N SER A 188 5.79 -24.01 -17.24
CA SER A 188 4.86 -22.91 -17.51
C SER A 188 4.41 -22.93 -18.96
N PRO A 189 3.14 -22.61 -19.27
CA PRO A 189 2.65 -22.54 -20.65
C PRO A 189 3.19 -21.32 -21.42
N GLY A 190 3.92 -20.41 -20.80
CA GLY A 190 4.52 -19.24 -21.45
C GLY A 190 4.51 -17.98 -20.59
N PRO A 191 4.42 -16.78 -21.18
CA PRO A 191 4.39 -15.53 -20.43
C PRO A 191 3.13 -15.43 -19.57
N GLY A 192 3.23 -14.69 -18.46
CA GLY A 192 2.11 -14.44 -17.57
C GLY A 192 0.95 -13.69 -18.24
N GLU A 193 -0.25 -13.89 -17.71
CA GLU A 193 -1.47 -13.19 -18.11
C GLU A 193 -1.61 -11.88 -17.34
N SER A 194 -1.89 -10.76 -18.03
CA SER A 194 -2.09 -9.49 -17.35
C SER A 194 -3.45 -9.46 -16.65
N VAL A 195 -3.43 -9.29 -15.33
CA VAL A 195 -4.63 -9.09 -14.49
C VAL A 195 -4.96 -7.60 -14.40
N TYR A 196 -3.93 -6.77 -14.26
CA TYR A 196 -4.07 -5.31 -14.28
C TYR A 196 -2.76 -4.68 -14.78
N PRO A 197 -2.77 -3.72 -15.73
CA PRO A 197 -3.92 -3.35 -16.57
C PRO A 197 -4.35 -4.53 -17.48
N SER A 198 -5.59 -4.53 -17.93
CA SER A 198 -6.19 -5.63 -18.71
C SER A 198 -7.26 -5.10 -19.67
N PRO A 199 -7.55 -5.78 -20.81
CA PRO A 199 -8.68 -5.44 -21.66
C PRO A 199 -10.06 -5.72 -21.03
N GLU A 200 -10.11 -6.35 -19.84
CA GLU A 200 -11.32 -6.45 -19.04
C GLU A 200 -11.82 -5.06 -18.60
N THR A 201 -13.12 -4.96 -18.34
CA THR A 201 -13.78 -3.68 -18.06
C THR A 201 -14.51 -3.68 -16.72
N TYR A 202 -14.51 -2.53 -16.06
CA TYR A 202 -15.41 -2.19 -14.98
C TYR A 202 -16.89 -2.23 -15.43
N PRO A 203 -17.86 -2.29 -14.50
CA PRO A 203 -19.29 -2.26 -14.82
C PRO A 203 -19.74 -1.05 -15.66
N ASN A 204 -19.07 0.10 -15.54
CA ASN A 204 -19.34 1.31 -16.33
C ASN A 204 -18.78 1.26 -17.78
N GLY A 205 -18.01 0.22 -18.13
CA GLY A 205 -17.39 0.03 -19.44
C GLY A 205 -15.93 0.49 -19.55
N ASP A 206 -15.36 1.15 -18.54
CA ASP A 206 -13.94 1.52 -18.53
C ASP A 206 -13.05 0.29 -18.45
N SER A 207 -11.97 0.25 -19.23
CA SER A 207 -10.98 -0.83 -19.13
C SER A 207 -10.16 -0.71 -17.83
N TYR A 208 -9.66 -1.84 -17.35
CA TYR A 208 -8.65 -1.89 -16.29
C TYR A 208 -7.35 -1.26 -16.80
N ARG A 209 -7.15 0.04 -16.56
CA ARG A 209 -6.00 0.81 -17.06
C ARG A 209 -5.34 1.57 -15.92
N ASN A 210 -4.05 1.85 -16.09
CA ASN A 210 -3.36 2.79 -15.23
C ASN A 210 -3.49 4.22 -15.79
N PRO A 211 -3.43 5.26 -14.93
CA PRO A 211 -3.33 5.19 -13.47
C PRO A 211 -4.58 4.59 -12.81
N VAL A 212 -4.44 3.99 -11.63
CA VAL A 212 -5.58 3.54 -10.83
C VAL A 212 -6.20 4.78 -10.20
N GLU A 213 -7.32 5.20 -10.76
CA GLU A 213 -8.08 6.38 -10.32
C GLU A 213 -9.17 5.97 -9.33
N ASN A 214 -9.40 6.83 -8.33
CA ASN A 214 -10.50 6.78 -7.36
C ASN A 214 -10.54 5.54 -6.47
N GLY A 215 -10.80 5.74 -5.18
CA GLY A 215 -11.14 4.64 -4.27
C GLY A 215 -9.95 3.95 -3.60
N THR A 216 -9.99 2.62 -3.51
CA THR A 216 -8.95 1.80 -2.85
C THR A 216 -8.80 0.43 -3.51
N VAL A 217 -7.57 -0.03 -3.68
CA VAL A 217 -7.25 -1.41 -4.07
C VAL A 217 -7.05 -2.26 -2.82
N GLU A 218 -7.91 -3.25 -2.62
CA GLU A 218 -7.77 -4.26 -1.57
C GLU A 218 -7.20 -5.55 -2.14
N VAL A 219 -6.08 -6.02 -1.57
CA VAL A 219 -5.54 -7.35 -1.83
C VAL A 219 -5.78 -8.21 -0.59
N THR A 220 -6.61 -9.23 -0.72
CA THR A 220 -6.90 -10.17 0.36
C THR A 220 -6.35 -11.55 0.04
N ILE A 221 -5.63 -12.15 0.99
CA ILE A 221 -5.10 -13.52 0.90
C ILE A 221 -5.79 -14.37 1.96
N TRP A 222 -6.32 -15.53 1.54
CA TRP A 222 -6.71 -16.64 2.40
C TRP A 222 -5.61 -17.68 2.35
N SER A 223 -4.93 -17.92 3.47
CA SER A 223 -3.79 -18.84 3.56
C SER A 223 -3.52 -19.23 5.01
N GLU A 224 -3.05 -20.45 5.23
CA GLU A 224 -2.49 -20.88 6.53
C GLU A 224 -1.28 -20.04 6.97
N TYR A 225 -0.65 -19.33 6.02
CA TYR A 225 0.50 -18.45 6.24
C TYR A 225 0.11 -16.96 6.31
N ALA A 226 -1.16 -16.64 6.56
CA ALA A 226 -1.68 -15.26 6.52
C ALA A 226 -0.92 -14.29 7.45
N GLU A 227 -0.46 -14.75 8.62
CA GLU A 227 0.35 -13.94 9.54
C GLU A 227 1.69 -13.51 8.89
N ALA A 228 2.37 -14.43 8.21
CA ALA A 228 3.62 -14.15 7.53
C ALA A 228 3.42 -13.23 6.31
N TRP A 229 2.34 -13.44 5.55
CA TRP A 229 1.92 -12.53 4.47
C TRP A 229 1.66 -11.11 4.98
N GLY A 230 0.96 -10.97 6.11
CA GLY A 230 0.68 -9.65 6.70
C GLY A 230 1.91 -8.95 7.25
N SER A 231 2.84 -9.69 7.88
CA SER A 231 4.14 -9.16 8.26
C SER A 231 4.93 -8.68 7.04
N TYR A 232 4.86 -9.42 5.92
CA TYR A 232 5.51 -9.02 4.67
C TYR A 232 4.90 -7.73 4.10
N PHE A 233 3.58 -7.66 3.96
CA PHE A 233 2.90 -6.45 3.48
C PHE A 233 3.24 -5.23 4.33
N SER A 234 3.18 -5.35 5.66
CA SER A 234 3.49 -4.26 6.59
C SER A 234 4.94 -3.76 6.48
N THR A 235 5.86 -4.58 5.97
CA THR A 235 7.28 -4.21 5.80
C THR A 235 7.55 -3.62 4.42
N ARG A 236 6.67 -3.86 3.44
CA ARG A 236 6.93 -3.60 2.01
C ARG A 236 6.01 -2.57 1.40
N THR A 237 4.89 -2.29 2.03
CA THR A 237 3.97 -1.20 1.68
C THR A 237 3.70 -0.36 2.92
N ASP A 238 3.31 0.89 2.71
CA ASP A 238 2.71 1.69 3.79
C ASP A 238 1.18 1.51 3.82
N GLY A 239 0.65 0.54 3.06
CA GLY A 239 -0.76 0.20 3.02
C GLY A 239 -1.28 -0.30 4.37
N ASN A 240 -2.58 -0.19 4.58
CA ASN A 240 -3.22 -0.61 5.83
C ASN A 240 -3.39 -2.13 5.84
N VAL A 241 -2.70 -2.84 6.72
CA VAL A 241 -2.76 -4.29 6.86
C VAL A 241 -3.72 -4.69 7.98
N THR A 242 -4.71 -5.51 7.67
CA THR A 242 -5.72 -5.99 8.62
C THR A 242 -5.87 -7.52 8.55
N TYR A 243 -6.35 -8.12 9.64
CA TYR A 243 -6.61 -9.55 9.76
C TYR A 243 -8.12 -9.80 9.99
N PRO A 244 -8.95 -9.74 8.95
CA PRO A 244 -10.41 -9.76 9.09
C PRO A 244 -10.99 -11.14 9.47
N GLY A 245 -10.16 -12.17 9.66
CA GLY A 245 -10.58 -13.50 10.08
C GLY A 245 -9.41 -14.48 10.19
N PRO A 246 -9.66 -15.73 10.61
CA PRO A 246 -8.64 -16.77 10.66
C PRO A 246 -8.09 -17.04 9.26
N ASN A 247 -6.77 -17.26 9.16
CA ASN A 247 -6.07 -17.54 7.91
C ASN A 247 -6.36 -16.52 6.80
N ARG A 248 -6.61 -15.26 7.18
CA ARG A 248 -6.98 -14.20 6.25
C ARG A 248 -6.27 -12.89 6.58
N VAL A 249 -5.65 -12.30 5.57
CA VAL A 249 -5.00 -10.99 5.66
C VAL A 249 -5.44 -10.13 4.49
N THR A 250 -5.65 -8.84 4.74
CA THR A 250 -5.96 -7.84 3.71
C THR A 250 -4.96 -6.70 3.82
N VAL A 251 -4.37 -6.31 2.70
CA VAL A 251 -3.68 -5.02 2.56
C VAL A 251 -4.53 -4.10 1.70
N GLU A 252 -4.80 -2.91 2.22
CA GLU A 252 -5.54 -1.85 1.54
C GLU A 252 -4.56 -0.76 1.10
N LEU A 253 -4.61 -0.44 -0.19
CA LEU A 253 -3.83 0.61 -0.82
C LEU A 253 -4.81 1.63 -1.38
N ILE A 254 -4.64 2.90 -1.02
CA ILE A 254 -5.51 3.98 -1.46
C ILE A 254 -5.17 4.24 -2.92
N SER A 255 -6.13 4.21 -3.86
CA SER A 255 -5.80 4.75 -5.19
C SER A 255 -5.70 6.26 -5.07
N ILE A 256 -4.84 6.87 -5.89
CA ILE A 256 -4.85 8.33 -6.01
C ILE A 256 -6.27 8.77 -6.35
N GLY A 257 -6.66 9.93 -5.82
CA GLY A 257 -7.86 10.62 -6.26
C GLY A 257 -7.71 11.10 -7.72
N THR A 258 -8.34 12.21 -8.06
CA THR A 258 -8.09 12.92 -9.30
C THR A 258 -6.59 13.21 -9.44
N LEU A 259 -5.98 12.74 -10.52
CA LEU A 259 -4.60 13.01 -10.89
C LEU A 259 -4.45 12.89 -12.40
N GLY A 260 -3.81 13.87 -13.02
CA GLY A 260 -3.80 14.06 -14.46
C GLY A 260 -4.95 14.93 -14.92
N ASP A 261 -5.36 14.73 -16.16
CA ASP A 261 -6.47 15.46 -16.78
C ASP A 261 -7.81 15.13 -16.09
N PHE A 262 -8.66 16.13 -15.92
CA PHE A 262 -10.01 15.98 -15.41
C PHE A 262 -10.99 16.85 -16.19
N GLN A 263 -12.23 16.36 -16.32
CA GLN A 263 -13.34 17.19 -16.71
C GLN A 263 -13.85 17.94 -15.48
N MET A 264 -14.22 19.21 -15.62
CA MET A 264 -14.72 19.97 -14.49
C MET A 264 -16.03 19.32 -13.97
N PRO A 265 -16.11 18.99 -12.66
CA PRO A 265 -17.35 18.49 -12.07
C PRO A 265 -18.46 19.54 -12.17
N PRO A 266 -19.73 19.14 -12.26
CA PRO A 266 -20.83 20.10 -12.16
C PRO A 266 -20.87 20.73 -10.76
N GLU A 267 -21.51 21.89 -10.64
CA GLU A 267 -21.80 22.54 -9.36
C GLU A 267 -22.20 21.53 -8.26
N THR A 268 -21.66 21.73 -7.05
CA THR A 268 -21.84 20.89 -5.85
C THR A 268 -21.15 19.52 -5.89
N GLN A 269 -20.53 19.12 -7.00
CA GLN A 269 -19.61 17.98 -7.08
C GLN A 269 -18.17 18.47 -7.07
N GLY A 270 -17.21 17.56 -6.87
CA GLY A 270 -15.82 17.96 -6.68
C GLY A 270 -14.78 16.97 -7.20
N LEU A 271 -13.56 17.48 -7.29
CA LEU A 271 -12.36 16.71 -7.53
C LEU A 271 -11.87 16.16 -6.20
N THR A 272 -11.67 14.87 -6.13
CA THR A 272 -11.18 14.23 -4.90
C THR A 272 -9.66 14.18 -4.94
N VAL A 273 -8.98 14.79 -3.97
CA VAL A 273 -7.55 14.64 -3.74
C VAL A 273 -7.34 13.60 -2.64
N ARG A 274 -6.50 12.59 -2.89
CA ARG A 274 -6.24 11.52 -1.90
C ARG A 274 -4.80 11.11 -1.79
N GLY A 275 -4.40 10.87 -0.55
CA GLY A 275 -3.09 10.39 -0.17
C GLY A 275 -1.97 11.31 -0.60
N MET A 276 -2.20 12.61 -0.67
CA MET A 276 -1.19 13.62 -0.96
C MET A 276 -0.04 13.51 0.06
N ASP A 277 1.21 13.53 -0.44
CA ASP A 277 2.42 13.55 0.39
C ASP A 277 2.45 14.80 1.27
N ALA A 278 2.99 14.68 2.47
CA ALA A 278 3.15 15.80 3.39
C ALA A 278 4.07 16.90 2.83
N GLY A 279 3.82 18.13 3.27
CA GLY A 279 4.53 19.32 2.76
C GLY A 279 4.11 19.65 1.34
N HIS A 280 4.89 20.52 0.67
CA HIS A 280 4.54 21.12 -0.62
C HIS A 280 4.66 20.12 -1.79
N SER A 281 3.82 19.09 -1.81
CA SER A 281 3.87 17.96 -2.74
C SER A 281 3.04 18.16 -4.02
N LEU A 282 2.19 19.19 -4.07
CA LEU A 282 1.51 19.64 -5.28
C LEU A 282 2.54 20.13 -6.31
N GLN A 283 2.56 19.50 -7.47
CA GLN A 283 3.52 19.81 -8.54
C GLN A 283 2.89 20.69 -9.62
N ASP A 284 1.69 20.31 -10.07
CA ASP A 284 0.93 21.00 -11.11
C ASP A 284 -0.53 21.09 -10.69
N PHE A 285 -1.15 22.25 -10.86
CA PHE A 285 -2.59 22.39 -10.82
C PHE A 285 -3.03 23.54 -11.72
N SER A 286 -3.67 23.20 -12.83
CA SER A 286 -4.20 24.13 -13.81
C SER A 286 -5.57 23.72 -14.29
N PHE A 287 -6.40 24.67 -14.72
CA PHE A 287 -7.72 24.42 -15.30
C PHE A 287 -8.19 25.58 -16.16
N THR A 288 -9.09 25.27 -17.09
CA THR A 288 -9.77 26.23 -17.95
C THR A 288 -11.21 26.38 -17.50
N VAL A 289 -11.67 27.62 -17.32
CA VAL A 289 -13.08 27.97 -17.08
C VAL A 289 -13.70 28.47 -18.38
N ARG A 290 -14.88 27.97 -18.72
CA ARG A 290 -15.65 28.37 -19.91
C ARG A 290 -17.06 28.84 -19.57
N PRO A 291 -17.69 29.69 -20.40
CA PRO A 291 -19.09 30.03 -20.25
C PRO A 291 -20.01 28.81 -20.45
N GLN A 292 -21.26 28.93 -19.99
CA GLN A 292 -22.28 27.89 -20.02
C GLN A 292 -22.57 27.42 -21.43
N ASP A 293 -22.63 28.36 -22.37
CA ASP A 293 -22.63 28.08 -23.80
C ASP A 293 -21.22 28.34 -24.34
N SER A 294 -20.54 27.28 -24.78
CA SER A 294 -19.17 27.35 -25.28
C SER A 294 -19.01 28.13 -26.59
N GLU A 295 -20.11 28.54 -27.22
CA GLU A 295 -20.12 29.44 -28.39
C GLU A 295 -20.24 30.93 -27.97
N GLU A 296 -20.28 31.23 -26.67
CA GLU A 296 -20.27 32.62 -26.18
C GLU A 296 -18.91 33.30 -26.37
N SER A 297 -18.96 34.62 -26.60
CA SER A 297 -17.79 35.51 -26.77
C SER A 297 -17.57 36.45 -25.58
N SER A 298 -18.31 36.24 -24.48
CA SER A 298 -18.16 36.99 -23.24
C SER A 298 -18.71 36.20 -22.06
N PHE A 299 -18.12 36.34 -20.87
CA PHE A 299 -18.74 35.90 -19.62
C PHE A 299 -19.80 36.92 -19.19
N ALA A 300 -21.03 36.48 -18.95
CA ALA A 300 -22.10 37.38 -18.49
C ALA A 300 -21.91 37.85 -17.03
N ASN A 301 -21.36 36.98 -16.18
CA ASN A 301 -20.98 37.26 -14.81
C ASN A 301 -19.97 36.20 -14.32
N LEU A 302 -18.67 36.43 -14.50
CA LEU A 302 -17.67 35.46 -14.07
C LEU A 302 -17.60 35.41 -12.52
N ASP A 303 -18.13 34.36 -11.93
CA ASP A 303 -18.13 34.13 -10.48
C ASP A 303 -18.09 32.62 -10.24
N TRP A 304 -16.88 32.08 -10.12
CA TRP A 304 -16.64 30.64 -10.11
C TRP A 304 -15.64 30.24 -9.04
N SER A 305 -15.87 29.11 -8.39
CA SER A 305 -15.06 28.66 -7.26
C SER A 305 -14.78 27.16 -7.26
N LEU A 306 -13.60 26.78 -6.78
CA LEU A 306 -13.29 25.45 -6.23
C LEU A 306 -12.97 25.60 -4.75
N TYR A 307 -13.70 24.90 -3.88
CA TYR A 307 -13.53 25.00 -2.44
C TYR A 307 -13.42 23.65 -1.74
N ALA A 308 -12.70 23.61 -0.63
CA ALA A 308 -12.62 22.47 0.28
C ALA A 308 -13.07 22.89 1.69
N GLN A 309 -13.76 22.01 2.39
CA GLN A 309 -14.12 22.22 3.79
C GLN A 309 -13.94 20.94 4.61
N GLN A 310 -13.17 21.03 5.70
CA GLN A 310 -12.91 19.94 6.63
C GLN A 310 -13.12 20.41 8.07
N GLY A 311 -14.32 20.18 8.59
CA GLY A 311 -14.69 20.72 9.90
C GLY A 311 -14.69 22.25 9.88
N GLN A 312 -13.75 22.87 10.60
CA GLN A 312 -13.57 24.32 10.64
C GLN A 312 -12.58 24.83 9.58
N GLN A 313 -11.77 23.93 9.00
CA GLN A 313 -10.84 24.30 7.95
C GLN A 313 -11.60 24.53 6.64
N GLN A 314 -11.32 25.65 5.98
CA GLN A 314 -11.94 26.11 4.75
C GLN A 314 -10.83 26.58 3.82
N PHE A 315 -10.90 26.18 2.55
CA PHE A 315 -10.02 26.67 1.50
C PHE A 315 -10.83 26.92 0.23
N GLU A 316 -10.50 27.96 -0.51
CA GLU A 316 -11.19 28.29 -1.75
C GLU A 316 -10.26 28.96 -2.75
N ILE A 317 -10.40 28.54 -4.01
CA ILE A 317 -9.90 29.20 -5.20
C ILE A 317 -11.10 29.87 -5.86
N HIS A 318 -11.07 31.17 -6.04
CA HIS A 318 -12.13 31.95 -6.68
C HIS A 318 -11.60 32.67 -7.92
N VAL A 319 -12.34 32.58 -9.02
CA VAL A 319 -12.12 33.32 -10.25
C VAL A 319 -13.31 34.25 -10.46
N GLY A 320 -13.04 35.55 -10.47
CA GLY A 320 -14.07 36.58 -10.44
C GLY A 320 -13.87 37.67 -11.50
N GLY A 321 -14.96 38.10 -12.11
CA GLY A 321 -15.01 39.22 -13.04
C GLY A 321 -16.15 40.18 -12.68
N ASN A 322 -16.01 41.46 -13.06
CA ASN A 322 -17.03 42.47 -12.79
C ASN A 322 -17.94 42.68 -14.01
N GLY A 323 -19.20 42.25 -13.91
CA GLY A 323 -20.17 42.46 -14.97
C GLY A 323 -19.91 41.56 -16.17
N VAL A 324 -20.01 42.11 -17.38
CA VAL A 324 -19.77 41.35 -18.63
C VAL A 324 -18.29 41.45 -18.96
N ASN A 325 -17.62 40.31 -19.06
CA ASN A 325 -16.21 40.24 -19.44
C ASN A 325 -16.05 39.75 -20.88
N GLY A 326 -15.61 40.66 -21.77
CA GLY A 326 -15.24 40.31 -23.15
C GLY A 326 -13.81 39.77 -23.23
N CYS A 327 -13.28 39.65 -24.45
CA CYS A 327 -11.91 39.20 -24.70
C CYS A 327 -10.85 40.19 -24.20
N ASN A 328 -9.73 39.67 -23.68
CA ASN A 328 -8.58 40.42 -23.21
C ASN A 328 -8.93 41.39 -22.06
N GLU A 329 -9.75 40.91 -21.12
CA GLU A 329 -10.11 41.64 -19.91
C GLU A 329 -9.48 40.95 -18.70
N ASP A 330 -8.85 41.75 -17.85
CA ASP A 330 -8.29 41.27 -16.58
C ASP A 330 -9.41 40.74 -15.67
N VAL A 331 -9.18 39.56 -15.11
CA VAL A 331 -10.08 38.93 -14.13
C VAL A 331 -9.31 38.61 -12.85
N THR A 332 -10.03 38.55 -11.75
CA THR A 332 -9.47 38.36 -10.42
C THR A 332 -9.25 36.88 -10.13
N LEU A 333 -8.09 36.56 -9.54
CA LEU A 333 -7.85 35.33 -8.80
C LEU A 333 -7.82 35.65 -7.30
N SER A 334 -8.57 34.91 -6.49
CA SER A 334 -8.49 34.96 -5.03
C SER A 334 -8.27 33.56 -4.45
N LEU A 335 -7.34 33.44 -3.48
CA LEU A 335 -7.23 32.28 -2.61
C LEU A 335 -7.66 32.65 -1.20
N TYR A 336 -8.54 31.85 -0.62
CA TYR A 336 -9.03 32.01 0.75
C TYR A 336 -8.65 30.77 1.55
N TYR A 337 -8.19 30.99 2.79
CA TYR A 337 -7.98 29.92 3.77
C TYR A 337 -8.44 30.37 5.16
N SER A 338 -9.03 29.47 5.93
CA SER A 338 -9.37 29.66 7.34
C SER A 338 -9.32 28.33 8.06
N ASP A 339 -8.84 28.31 9.29
CA ASP A 339 -8.81 27.14 10.19
C ASP A 339 -9.83 27.26 11.34
N ASP A 340 -10.56 28.38 11.42
CA ASP A 340 -11.47 28.73 12.52
C ASP A 340 -12.94 28.87 12.06
N GLY A 341 -13.28 28.34 10.89
CA GLY A 341 -14.64 28.36 10.34
C GLY A 341 -15.03 29.69 9.69
N GLY A 342 -14.06 30.56 9.43
CA GLY A 342 -14.25 31.88 8.83
C GLY A 342 -14.51 33.00 9.85
N ASP A 343 -14.01 32.84 11.09
CA ASP A 343 -13.95 33.92 12.09
C ASP A 343 -12.76 34.86 11.80
N THR A 344 -11.67 34.29 11.30
CA THR A 344 -10.56 34.96 10.64
C THR A 344 -10.14 34.21 9.38
N HIS A 345 -9.47 34.89 8.45
CA HIS A 345 -9.03 34.27 7.22
C HIS A 345 -7.69 34.80 6.73
N HIS A 346 -6.99 33.96 5.98
CA HIS A 346 -5.90 34.32 5.10
C HIS A 346 -6.48 34.56 3.72
N GLY A 347 -6.23 35.74 3.15
CA GLY A 347 -6.69 36.07 1.81
C GLY A 347 -5.52 36.45 0.94
N TRP A 348 -5.47 35.87 -0.26
CA TRP A 348 -4.48 36.18 -1.27
C TRP A 348 -5.20 36.62 -2.54
N TYR A 349 -4.79 37.73 -3.13
CA TYR A 349 -5.50 38.38 -4.23
C TYR A 349 -4.54 38.79 -5.35
N SER A 350 -4.97 38.63 -6.60
CA SER A 350 -4.36 39.25 -7.79
C SER A 350 -5.46 39.58 -8.80
N ASP A 351 -5.37 40.76 -9.41
CA ASP A 351 -6.22 41.23 -10.51
C ASP A 351 -5.42 41.48 -11.80
N ASP A 352 -4.16 41.05 -11.84
CA ASP A 352 -3.23 41.24 -12.95
C ASP A 352 -2.67 39.93 -13.51
N TYR A 353 -3.02 38.79 -12.90
CA TYR A 353 -2.51 37.49 -13.32
C TYR A 353 -3.37 36.80 -14.38
N LEU A 354 -4.70 36.86 -14.23
CA LEU A 354 -5.64 36.19 -15.12
C LEU A 354 -6.27 37.19 -16.09
N GLU A 355 -6.44 36.75 -17.33
CA GLU A 355 -7.09 37.51 -18.40
C GLU A 355 -8.05 36.57 -19.14
N THR A 356 -9.16 37.10 -19.65
CA THR A 356 -10.02 36.36 -20.57
C THR A 356 -9.37 36.21 -21.94
N GLU A 357 -9.31 34.98 -22.43
CA GLU A 357 -8.78 34.66 -23.76
C GLU A 357 -9.89 34.34 -24.74
N CYS A 358 -9.65 34.60 -26.02
CA CYS A 358 -10.60 34.30 -27.08
C CYS A 358 -9.96 33.65 -28.29
N GLY A 359 -10.68 32.74 -28.94
CA GLY A 359 -10.26 32.09 -30.16
C GLY A 359 -11.21 30.99 -30.61
N GLU A 360 -10.74 30.15 -31.53
CA GLU A 360 -11.55 29.09 -32.15
C GLU A 360 -11.10 27.73 -31.60
N VAL A 361 -11.83 27.24 -30.60
CA VAL A 361 -11.64 25.96 -29.91
C VAL A 361 -12.29 24.82 -30.68
N ASN A 362 -13.49 25.00 -31.25
CA ASN A 362 -14.24 23.90 -31.86
C ASN A 362 -14.07 23.78 -33.40
N GLY A 363 -13.33 24.72 -34.02
CA GLY A 363 -13.03 24.73 -35.46
C GLY A 363 -14.22 25.04 -36.36
N LYS A 364 -15.33 25.53 -35.81
CA LYS A 364 -16.47 26.07 -36.56
C LYS A 364 -16.47 27.59 -36.42
N PRO A 365 -16.29 28.34 -37.52
CA PRO A 365 -16.50 29.78 -37.48
C PRO A 365 -18.01 30.04 -37.38
N ALA A 366 -18.52 30.27 -36.17
CA ALA A 366 -19.90 30.64 -35.94
C ALA A 366 -19.98 31.84 -34.99
N ASP A 367 -20.20 33.02 -35.57
CA ASP A 367 -20.69 34.24 -34.92
C ASP A 367 -19.86 34.90 -33.77
N GLY A 368 -18.59 34.53 -33.59
CA GLY A 368 -17.66 35.23 -32.69
C GLY A 368 -16.48 34.35 -32.28
N ASP A 369 -15.43 34.94 -31.71
CA ASP A 369 -14.37 34.17 -31.05
C ASP A 369 -14.92 33.61 -29.72
N GLU A 370 -14.68 32.34 -29.43
CA GLU A 370 -15.12 31.65 -28.20
C GLU A 370 -14.22 32.07 -27.04
N ILE A 371 -14.77 32.27 -25.84
CA ILE A 371 -14.04 32.83 -24.68
C ILE A 371 -13.73 31.77 -23.61
N TRP A 372 -12.59 31.91 -22.93
CA TRP A 372 -12.21 31.10 -21.76
C TRP A 372 -11.27 31.86 -20.81
N VAL A 373 -11.03 31.31 -19.62
CA VAL A 373 -9.97 31.75 -18.70
C VAL A 373 -9.12 30.55 -18.37
N ASP A 374 -7.82 30.60 -18.66
CA ASP A 374 -6.85 29.59 -18.24
C ASP A 374 -6.23 29.99 -16.90
N VAL A 375 -6.35 29.11 -15.91
CA VAL A 375 -5.87 29.30 -14.55
C VAL A 375 -4.76 28.30 -14.28
N ASP A 376 -3.56 28.78 -13.95
CA ASP A 376 -2.45 27.94 -13.46
C ASP A 376 -2.12 28.38 -12.03
N LEU A 377 -2.32 27.49 -11.06
CA LEU A 377 -2.08 27.77 -9.63
C LEU A 377 -0.67 27.38 -9.19
N THR A 378 0.12 26.82 -10.10
CA THR A 378 1.48 26.35 -9.89
C THR A 378 2.46 26.86 -10.93
N PRO A 379 2.36 28.13 -11.39
CA PRO A 379 3.09 28.54 -12.56
C PRO A 379 4.59 28.59 -12.30
N ASP A 380 5.39 28.30 -13.33
CA ASP A 380 6.85 28.30 -13.29
C ASP A 380 7.45 29.72 -13.12
N ASN A 381 6.63 30.75 -13.34
CA ASN A 381 7.03 32.15 -13.33
C ASN A 381 6.88 32.78 -11.94
N GLY A 382 7.49 33.95 -11.77
CA GLY A 382 7.48 34.68 -10.50
C GLY A 382 6.15 35.38 -10.18
N THR A 383 5.00 34.88 -10.65
CA THR A 383 3.68 35.44 -10.34
C THR A 383 3.50 35.48 -8.83
N THR A 384 3.07 36.63 -8.33
CA THR A 384 2.84 36.88 -6.91
C THR A 384 1.37 37.17 -6.66
N MET A 385 0.90 36.81 -5.47
CA MET A 385 -0.37 37.26 -4.92
C MET A 385 -0.12 38.17 -3.71
N ASN A 386 -1.03 39.11 -3.50
CA ASN A 386 -0.97 40.01 -2.36
C ASN A 386 -1.82 39.50 -1.20
N PHE A 387 -1.28 39.52 0.02
CA PHE A 387 -1.99 39.11 1.24
C PHE A 387 -2.97 40.20 1.68
N GLU A 388 -4.24 40.03 1.36
CA GLU A 388 -5.27 41.03 1.53
C GLU A 388 -6.64 40.45 1.84
N LYS A 389 -7.57 41.32 2.25
CA LYS A 389 -8.93 40.90 2.57
C LYS A 389 -9.70 40.55 1.29
N VAL A 390 -9.99 39.25 1.09
CA VAL A 390 -10.93 38.80 0.06
C VAL A 390 -12.31 39.46 0.25
N LYS A 391 -12.85 40.01 -0.85
CA LYS A 391 -14.15 40.71 -0.86
C LYS A 391 -15.30 39.73 -0.70
N ASN A 392 -16.44 40.23 -0.22
CA ASN A 392 -17.57 39.36 0.06
C ASN A 392 -18.17 38.68 -1.17
N ASP A 393 -18.10 39.37 -2.30
CA ASP A 393 -18.65 38.92 -3.58
C ASP A 393 -17.64 38.04 -4.34
N ASN A 394 -16.46 37.75 -3.76
CA ASN A 394 -15.38 36.97 -4.36
C ASN A 394 -15.01 35.73 -3.51
N VAL A 395 -15.98 35.18 -2.77
CA VAL A 395 -15.75 34.00 -1.92
C VAL A 395 -17.08 33.30 -1.63
N GLN A 396 -17.12 31.99 -1.81
CA GLN A 396 -18.23 31.10 -1.52
C GLN A 396 -18.47 30.97 -0.02
N PHE A 397 -17.41 30.97 0.79
CA PHE A 397 -17.49 31.08 2.25
C PHE A 397 -17.92 32.49 2.69
N ASN A 398 -19.16 32.87 2.35
CA ASN A 398 -19.66 34.22 2.53
C ASN A 398 -20.34 34.50 3.88
N THR A 399 -20.45 33.49 4.73
CA THR A 399 -21.07 33.57 6.07
C THR A 399 -20.01 33.57 7.17
N GLY A 400 -19.93 34.62 8.00
CA GLY A 400 -18.97 34.70 9.12
C GLY A 400 -18.26 36.04 9.23
N SER A 401 -17.34 36.17 10.19
CA SER A 401 -16.46 37.33 10.34
C SER A 401 -15.27 37.18 9.39
N LYS A 402 -15.34 37.77 8.19
CA LYS A 402 -14.21 37.79 7.23
C LYS A 402 -13.13 38.80 7.62
N THR A 403 -12.61 38.65 8.83
CA THR A 403 -11.54 39.50 9.33
C THR A 403 -10.25 38.90 8.83
N LEU A 404 -9.54 39.64 7.97
CA LEU A 404 -8.19 39.26 7.56
C LEU A 404 -7.35 39.03 8.83
N ALA A 405 -6.67 37.90 8.91
CA ALA A 405 -5.77 37.61 10.02
C ALA A 405 -4.75 38.74 10.19
N GLY A 406 -4.42 39.09 11.44
CA GLY A 406 -3.46 40.16 11.74
C GLY A 406 -2.05 39.89 11.22
N GLY A 407 -1.78 38.62 10.90
CA GLY A 407 -0.64 38.10 10.17
C GLY A 407 -0.68 36.57 10.20
N THR A 408 -0.03 35.91 9.25
CA THR A 408 0.10 34.44 9.19
C THR A 408 1.57 34.06 9.03
N THR A 409 2.01 32.98 9.65
CA THR A 409 3.36 32.45 9.49
C THR A 409 3.27 31.09 8.85
N PHE A 410 4.00 30.86 7.77
CA PHE A 410 4.10 29.54 7.17
C PHE A 410 5.28 28.82 7.82
N ASP A 411 5.00 27.97 8.81
CA ASP A 411 6.00 27.19 9.55
C ASP A 411 5.56 25.75 9.89
N ASP A 412 4.45 25.31 9.32
CA ASP A 412 3.83 24.00 9.59
C ASP A 412 4.46 22.86 8.78
N HIS A 413 5.22 23.17 7.72
CA HIS A 413 5.79 22.17 6.81
C HIS A 413 7.33 22.26 6.70
N PRO A 414 8.04 21.14 6.48
CA PRO A 414 9.51 21.14 6.39
C PRO A 414 10.10 22.02 5.28
N THR A 415 9.32 22.29 4.23
CA THR A 415 9.71 23.13 3.09
C THR A 415 9.49 24.61 3.36
N ASP A 416 8.79 24.94 4.46
CA ASP A 416 8.45 26.31 4.77
C ASP A 416 9.66 27.16 5.11
N THR A 417 9.61 28.42 4.71
CA THR A 417 10.65 29.40 4.96
C THR A 417 10.54 30.07 6.34
N ASN A 418 9.48 29.76 7.12
CA ASN A 418 9.17 30.42 8.38
C ASN A 418 8.98 31.94 8.22
N ALA A 419 8.35 32.34 7.10
CA ALA A 419 8.03 33.72 6.79
C ALA A 419 6.67 34.11 7.36
N THR A 420 6.57 35.35 7.87
CA THR A 420 5.31 35.93 8.37
C THR A 420 4.79 36.97 7.39
N TYR A 421 3.54 36.83 6.97
CA TYR A 421 2.85 37.73 6.03
C TYR A 421 1.78 38.54 6.75
N ASN A 422 1.72 39.83 6.44
CA ASN A 422 0.76 40.81 6.94
C ASN A 422 0.05 41.48 5.76
N GLY A 423 -1.00 42.25 6.07
CA GLY A 423 -1.77 42.96 5.03
C GLY A 423 -0.90 43.79 4.08
N GLY A 424 -0.95 43.46 2.79
CA GLY A 424 -0.19 44.10 1.72
C GLY A 424 1.15 43.44 1.36
N ASP A 425 1.56 42.37 2.04
CA ASP A 425 2.77 41.59 1.69
C ASP A 425 2.50 40.69 0.46
N ASP A 426 3.53 40.39 -0.33
CA ASP A 426 3.43 39.55 -1.54
C ASP A 426 4.11 38.18 -1.33
N GLU A 427 3.59 37.15 -1.98
CA GLU A 427 4.24 35.83 -2.08
C GLU A 427 3.91 35.16 -3.42
N HIS A 428 4.78 34.25 -3.87
CA HIS A 428 4.58 33.49 -5.09
C HIS A 428 3.31 32.62 -5.03
N LEU A 429 2.48 32.73 -6.07
CA LEU A 429 1.23 31.96 -6.21
C LEU A 429 1.47 30.45 -6.00
N SER A 430 2.47 29.89 -6.68
CA SER A 430 2.78 28.47 -6.56
C SER A 430 3.22 28.03 -5.16
N TYR A 431 3.82 28.93 -4.37
CA TYR A 431 4.20 28.65 -2.99
C TYR A 431 2.98 28.70 -2.06
N VAL A 432 2.13 29.72 -2.20
CA VAL A 432 0.88 29.87 -1.44
C VAL A 432 -0.07 28.68 -1.70
N THR A 433 -0.28 28.31 -2.96
CA THR A 433 -1.13 27.16 -3.33
C THR A 433 -0.59 25.87 -2.71
N ARG A 434 0.72 25.61 -2.85
CA ARG A 434 1.35 24.39 -2.32
C ARG A 434 1.27 24.31 -0.79
N HIS A 435 1.39 25.44 -0.10
CA HIS A 435 1.27 25.50 1.36
C HIS A 435 -0.15 25.12 1.80
N TYR A 436 -1.20 25.76 1.26
CA TYR A 436 -2.56 25.43 1.69
C TYR A 436 -3.04 24.06 1.23
N PHE A 437 -2.56 23.54 0.10
CA PHE A 437 -2.82 22.15 -0.28
C PHE A 437 -2.20 21.16 0.72
N ALA A 438 -1.03 21.49 1.26
CA ALA A 438 -0.37 20.70 2.29
C ALA A 438 -1.10 20.78 3.65
N GLU A 439 -1.68 21.94 3.99
CA GLU A 439 -2.55 22.12 5.16
C GLU A 439 -3.86 21.30 5.07
N LEU A 440 -4.44 21.16 3.87
CA LEU A 440 -5.64 20.34 3.64
C LEU A 440 -5.35 18.83 3.57
N GLY A 441 -4.10 18.47 3.25
CA GLY A 441 -3.68 17.09 3.01
C GLY A 441 -3.83 16.19 4.25
N PRO A 442 -3.82 14.86 4.07
CA PRO A 442 -3.50 14.15 2.83
C PRO A 442 -4.71 13.87 1.92
N ASP A 443 -5.94 14.06 2.40
CA ASP A 443 -7.18 13.71 1.68
C ASP A 443 -8.19 14.84 1.81
N PHE A 444 -8.72 15.37 0.70
CA PHE A 444 -9.75 16.42 0.67
C PHE A 444 -10.51 16.44 -0.66
N ASP A 445 -11.69 17.05 -0.69
CA ASP A 445 -12.47 17.26 -1.91
C ASP A 445 -12.51 18.75 -2.27
N LEU A 446 -12.19 19.07 -3.53
CA LEU A 446 -12.35 20.41 -4.12
C LEU A 446 -13.69 20.47 -4.86
N VAL A 447 -14.70 21.04 -4.24
CA VAL A 447 -16.08 21.14 -4.70
C VAL A 447 -16.28 22.39 -5.55
N VAL A 448 -16.96 22.26 -6.68
CA VAL A 448 -17.32 23.36 -7.57
C VAL A 448 -18.49 24.14 -6.99
N ALA A 449 -18.40 25.46 -7.03
CA ALA A 449 -19.51 26.36 -6.73
C ALA A 449 -19.48 27.58 -7.67
N ASP A 450 -20.67 28.03 -8.03
CA ASP A 450 -20.86 29.14 -8.94
C ASP A 450 -21.69 30.23 -8.27
N GLY A 451 -21.40 31.47 -8.65
CA GLY A 451 -22.20 32.63 -8.29
C GLY A 451 -23.62 32.59 -8.85
N ASN A 452 -24.47 33.44 -8.31
CA ASN A 452 -25.83 33.58 -8.83
C ASN A 452 -25.81 34.05 -10.30
N ASN A 453 -26.29 33.20 -11.21
CA ASN A 453 -26.27 33.43 -12.66
C ASN A 453 -24.86 33.58 -13.24
N ALA A 454 -23.86 32.87 -12.70
CA ALA A 454 -22.48 32.97 -13.17
C ALA A 454 -22.30 32.59 -14.65
N GLY A 455 -23.25 31.86 -15.24
CA GLY A 455 -23.22 31.53 -16.67
C GLY A 455 -21.96 30.75 -17.05
N ILE A 456 -21.46 29.90 -16.15
CA ILE A 456 -20.28 29.04 -16.35
C ILE A 456 -20.74 27.66 -16.84
N GLY A 457 -19.92 27.04 -17.66
CA GLY A 457 -20.15 25.72 -18.25
C GLY A 457 -19.09 24.75 -17.83
N GLU A 458 -19.32 24.02 -16.74
CA GLU A 458 -18.37 23.02 -16.24
C GLU A 458 -18.20 21.88 -17.25
N SER A 459 -19.26 21.54 -18.00
CA SER A 459 -19.15 20.58 -19.10
C SER A 459 -18.24 21.03 -20.25
N GLY A 460 -17.99 22.32 -20.40
CA GLY A 460 -17.05 22.88 -21.37
C GLY A 460 -15.65 23.12 -20.78
N SER A 461 -15.50 22.95 -19.47
CA SER A 461 -14.32 23.25 -18.66
C SER A 461 -13.58 21.97 -18.29
N SER A 462 -12.27 22.07 -18.10
CA SER A 462 -11.39 20.92 -17.81
C SER A 462 -10.11 21.40 -17.15
N GLY A 463 -9.32 20.50 -16.57
CA GLY A 463 -8.02 20.86 -16.04
C GLY A 463 -7.10 19.68 -15.87
N TYR A 464 -5.98 19.94 -15.20
CA TYR A 464 -4.93 18.99 -14.90
C TYR A 464 -4.44 19.19 -13.47
N ILE A 465 -4.26 18.11 -12.71
CA ILE A 465 -3.69 18.17 -11.36
C ILE A 465 -2.66 17.06 -11.15
N TYR A 466 -1.49 17.38 -10.62
CA TYR A 466 -0.45 16.42 -10.30
C TYR A 466 0.20 16.71 -8.95
N TYR A 467 0.27 15.70 -8.08
CA TYR A 467 0.89 15.79 -6.75
C TYR A 467 1.62 14.50 -6.38
N GLY A 468 2.59 14.61 -5.49
CA GLY A 468 3.24 13.45 -4.86
C GLY A 468 2.27 12.71 -3.96
N GLY A 469 2.22 11.37 -4.04
CA GLY A 469 1.38 10.54 -3.20
C GLY A 469 2.17 9.80 -2.13
N SER A 470 1.61 9.75 -0.92
CA SER A 470 2.12 8.97 0.21
C SER A 470 2.30 7.50 -0.15
N GLY A 471 3.25 6.81 0.49
CA GLY A 471 3.52 5.39 0.24
C GLY A 471 2.36 4.42 0.52
N LYS A 472 1.22 4.95 0.97
CA LYS A 472 -0.07 4.24 1.11
C LYS A 472 -0.84 4.15 -0.20
N VAL A 473 -0.37 4.88 -1.22
CA VAL A 473 -1.12 5.16 -2.44
C VAL A 473 -0.69 4.25 -3.60
N VAL A 474 -1.61 3.75 -4.40
CA VAL A 474 -1.32 3.05 -5.65
C VAL A 474 -1.77 3.89 -6.85
N THR A 475 -0.79 4.44 -7.58
CA THR A 475 -0.97 5.13 -8.86
C THR A 475 -0.92 4.15 -10.02
N TYR A 476 0.05 3.24 -10.00
CA TYR A 476 0.25 2.26 -11.06
C TYR A 476 0.16 0.86 -10.47
N LEU A 477 -0.79 0.07 -10.96
CA LEU A 477 -0.95 -1.32 -10.58
C LEU A 477 -0.52 -2.22 -11.75
N HIS A 478 0.42 -3.11 -11.50
CA HIS A 478 0.88 -4.12 -12.44
C HIS A 478 0.76 -5.49 -11.78
N VAL A 479 -0.29 -6.21 -12.12
CA VAL A 479 -0.53 -7.57 -11.63
C VAL A 479 -0.52 -8.51 -12.81
N THR A 480 0.36 -9.51 -12.78
CA THR A 480 0.42 -10.57 -13.78
C THR A 480 0.24 -11.91 -13.09
N LYS A 481 -0.49 -12.84 -13.74
CA LYS A 481 -0.72 -14.20 -13.25
C LYS A 481 0.11 -15.18 -14.05
N HIS A 482 0.96 -15.93 -13.37
CA HIS A 482 1.85 -16.93 -13.94
C HIS A 482 1.43 -18.32 -13.46
N ASN A 483 0.93 -19.17 -14.36
CA ASN A 483 0.56 -20.55 -14.02
C ASN A 483 1.78 -21.46 -14.13
N VAL A 484 2.06 -22.23 -13.07
CA VAL A 484 3.10 -23.24 -13.07
C VAL A 484 2.46 -24.58 -12.73
N THR A 485 2.63 -25.56 -13.62
CA THR A 485 2.27 -26.95 -13.35
C THR A 485 3.48 -27.64 -12.71
N ALA A 486 3.31 -28.12 -11.48
CA ALA A 486 4.33 -28.85 -10.74
C ALA A 486 3.92 -30.32 -10.55
N THR A 487 4.90 -31.22 -10.65
CA THR A 487 4.73 -32.63 -10.33
C THR A 487 5.82 -33.07 -9.36
N VAL A 488 5.40 -33.68 -8.25
CA VAL A 488 6.31 -34.25 -7.24
C VAL A 488 6.42 -35.76 -7.46
N GLY A 489 7.64 -36.30 -7.52
CA GLY A 489 7.88 -37.74 -7.70
C GLY A 489 9.23 -38.25 -7.25
#